data_AF-A0AAV4JSV1-F1
#
_entry.id   AF-A0AAV4JSV1-F1
#
_cell.length_a   1.000
_cell.length_b   1.000
_cell.length_c   1.000
_cell.angle_alpha   90.00
_cell.angle_beta   90.00
_cell.angle_gamma   90.00
#
_symmetry.space_group_name_H-M   'P 1'
#
loop_
_entity.id
_entity.type
_entity.pdbx_description
1 polymer ?
#
loop_
_entity_poly.entity_id
_entity_poly.type
_entity_poly.pdbx_seq_one_letter_code
_entity_poly.pdbx_strand_id
1 'polypeptide(L)'
;MDPEEITAADLNPEFVHIQTLTKGRVFGLSDLILGQQTSFCVVSNGADCLLINKQMFQEHMPEALYRQLRMDLCPYPTEEELQKGLKVSVDWQAYKGITLANTLSFVKKRKAFERWLKT
;
A
#
# COMPACT_ATOMS: atom_id res chain seq x y z
N MET A 1 -23.02 19.32 -7.16
CA MET A 1 -22.19 18.35 -6.42
C MET A 1 -23.12 17.83 -5.34
N ASP A 2 -23.70 16.65 -5.54
CA ASP A 2 -24.71 16.12 -4.61
C ASP A 2 -24.02 15.57 -3.35
N PRO A 3 -24.47 15.92 -2.12
CA PRO A 3 -23.69 15.66 -0.92
C PRO A 3 -23.95 14.31 -0.23
N GLU A 4 -24.71 13.37 -0.81
CA GLU A 4 -25.40 12.34 0.01
C GLU A 4 -25.34 10.89 -0.48
N GLU A 5 -24.44 10.50 -1.38
CA GLU A 5 -24.23 9.07 -1.67
C GLU A 5 -22.97 8.53 -0.98
N ILE A 6 -23.12 8.20 0.30
CA ILE A 6 -22.11 7.43 1.04
C ILE A 6 -22.00 6.06 0.36
N THR A 7 -20.85 5.76 -0.21
CA THR A 7 -20.58 4.49 -0.87
C THR A 7 -20.14 3.42 0.14
N ALA A 8 -20.17 2.14 -0.26
CA ALA A 8 -19.64 1.06 0.57
C ALA A 8 -18.15 1.23 0.91
N ALA A 9 -17.39 1.92 0.04
CA ALA A 9 -16.00 2.25 0.28
C ALA A 9 -15.82 3.32 1.37
N ASP A 10 -16.77 4.25 1.50
CA ASP A 10 -16.74 5.26 2.56
C ASP A 10 -17.04 4.65 3.94
N LEU A 11 -17.90 3.62 3.98
CA LEU A 11 -18.21 2.89 5.22
C LEU A 11 -17.07 1.95 5.64
N ASN A 12 -16.36 1.37 4.67
CA ASN A 12 -15.28 0.41 4.90
C ASN A 12 -14.05 0.78 4.05
N PRO A 13 -13.27 1.80 4.46
CA PRO A 13 -12.09 2.21 3.72
C PRO A 13 -11.02 1.12 3.76
N GLU A 14 -10.53 0.72 2.58
CA GLU A 14 -9.35 -0.13 2.47
C GLU A 14 -8.08 0.74 2.44
N PHE A 15 -7.08 0.33 3.20
CA PHE A 15 -5.78 1.00 3.26
C PHE A 15 -4.71 0.16 2.57
N VAL A 16 -3.96 0.78 1.67
CA VAL A 16 -2.80 0.15 1.03
C VAL A 16 -1.54 0.53 1.80
N HIS A 17 -0.78 -0.47 2.23
CA HIS A 17 0.53 -0.23 2.84
C HIS A 17 1.56 0.14 1.77
N ILE A 18 2.17 1.32 1.90
CA ILE A 18 3.14 1.84 0.92
C ILE A 18 4.58 1.69 1.42
N GLN A 19 4.85 2.09 2.65
CA GLN A 19 6.20 2.10 3.20
C GLN A 19 6.18 1.96 4.72
N THR A 20 7.18 1.26 5.25
CA THR A 20 7.48 1.23 6.69
C THR A 20 8.69 2.13 6.98
N LEU A 21 8.53 3.08 7.90
CA LEU A 21 9.60 3.99 8.34
C LEU A 21 10.25 3.45 9.61
N THR A 22 11.57 3.32 9.58
CA THR A 22 12.40 2.90 10.72
C THR A 22 13.16 4.07 11.34
N LYS A 23 13.83 3.85 12.47
CA LYS A 23 14.63 4.87 13.16
C LYS A 23 15.61 5.55 12.18
N GLY A 24 15.62 6.88 12.18
CA GLY A 24 16.48 7.71 11.33
C GLY A 24 15.93 7.96 9.93
N ARG A 25 14.76 7.42 9.57
CA ARG A 25 14.09 7.71 8.30
C ARG A 25 13.27 8.99 8.40
N VAL A 26 13.00 9.59 7.24
CA VAL A 26 12.26 10.85 7.09
C VAL A 26 11.04 10.62 6.19
N PHE A 27 9.98 11.39 6.41
CA PHE A 27 8.76 11.39 5.62
C PHE A 27 8.38 12.82 5.20
N GLY A 28 7.68 12.97 4.08
CA GLY A 28 7.14 14.25 3.60
C GLY A 28 8.09 15.07 2.70
N LEU A 29 9.33 14.61 2.47
CA LEU A 29 10.26 15.30 1.56
C LEU A 29 9.84 15.17 0.09
N SER A 30 9.35 13.99 -0.33
CA SER A 30 8.93 13.78 -1.71
C SER A 30 7.76 14.69 -2.09
N ASP A 31 6.81 14.92 -1.18
CA ASP A 31 5.74 15.91 -1.34
C ASP A 31 6.29 17.32 -1.52
N LEU A 32 7.22 17.73 -0.65
CA LEU A 32 7.82 19.08 -0.71
C LEU A 32 8.63 19.35 -1.98
N ILE A 33 9.37 18.35 -2.48
CA ILE A 33 10.35 18.51 -3.57
C ILE A 33 9.75 18.16 -4.94
N LEU A 34 8.89 17.15 -5.01
CA LEU A 34 8.31 16.63 -6.26
C LEU A 34 6.88 17.14 -6.51
N GLY A 35 6.23 17.71 -5.48
CA GLY A 35 5.02 18.54 -5.59
C GLY A 35 3.69 17.79 -5.61
N GLN A 36 3.57 16.65 -6.31
CA GLN A 36 2.30 15.96 -6.44
C GLN A 36 2.40 14.50 -5.98
N GLN A 37 1.70 14.20 -4.89
CA GLN A 37 1.58 12.83 -4.36
C GLN A 37 0.13 12.52 -3.99
N THR A 38 -0.17 11.23 -3.92
CA THR A 38 -1.46 10.71 -3.45
C THR A 38 -1.67 10.99 -1.96
N SER A 39 -2.93 10.94 -1.50
CA SER A 39 -3.23 11.15 -0.09
C SER A 39 -2.73 9.98 0.76
N PHE A 40 -2.01 10.26 1.84
CA PHE A 40 -1.48 9.24 2.75
C PHE A 40 -1.86 9.51 4.19
N CYS A 41 -1.94 8.44 4.98
CA CYS A 41 -1.95 8.48 6.43
C CYS A 41 -0.66 7.86 6.95
N VAL A 42 -0.03 8.51 7.92
CA VAL A 42 1.12 7.95 8.65
C VAL A 42 0.63 7.48 10.01
N VAL A 43 0.79 6.19 10.28
CA VAL A 43 0.40 5.58 11.55
C VAL A 43 1.66 5.28 12.36
N SER A 44 1.78 5.93 13.52
CA SER A 44 2.89 5.71 14.45
C SER A 44 2.62 4.49 15.32
N ASN A 45 3.63 3.63 15.49
CA ASN A 45 3.63 2.53 16.45
C ASN A 45 4.53 2.87 17.66
N GLY A 46 4.26 4.02 18.29
CA GLY A 46 5.03 4.52 19.44
C GLY A 46 6.38 5.14 19.08
N ALA A 47 6.53 5.69 17.87
CA ALA A 47 7.74 6.39 17.46
C ALA A 47 7.74 7.85 17.96
N ASP A 48 8.88 8.30 18.47
CA ASP A 48 9.16 9.73 18.69
C ASP A 48 9.56 10.38 17.36
N CYS A 49 8.87 11.44 16.98
CA CYS A 49 9.08 12.13 15.72
C CYS A 49 9.53 13.58 15.95
N LEU A 50 10.55 14.00 15.18
CA LEU A 50 10.89 15.42 15.04
C LEU A 50 10.11 15.99 13.86
N LEU A 51 9.29 17.00 14.15
CA LEU A 51 8.53 17.70 13.13
C LEU A 51 9.24 19.00 12.75
N ILE A 52 9.39 19.23 11.45
CA ILE A 52 9.97 20.46 10.90
C ILE A 52 8.90 21.16 10.08
N ASN A 53 8.77 22.47 10.25
CA ASN A 53 7.87 23.27 9.43
C ASN A 53 8.34 23.28 7.97
N LYS A 54 7.46 22.89 7.05
CA LYS A 54 7.76 22.77 5.61
C LYS A 54 8.26 24.08 5.00
N GLN A 55 7.58 25.19 5.29
CA GLN A 55 7.90 26.50 4.75
C GLN A 55 9.29 26.96 5.22
N MET A 56 9.56 26.83 6.53
CA MET A 56 10.86 27.20 7.09
C MET A 56 12.00 26.37 6.50
N PHE A 57 11.79 25.06 6.33
CA PHE A 57 12.78 24.19 5.69
C PHE A 57 13.03 24.62 4.24
N GLN A 58 11.99 24.91 3.47
CA GLN A 58 12.12 25.31 2.07
C GLN A 58 12.81 26.67 1.91
N GLU A 59 12.51 27.64 2.77
CA GLU A 59 13.12 28.99 2.74
C GLU A 59 14.62 28.97 3.06
N HIS A 60 15.06 28.06 3.95
CA HIS A 60 16.45 27.99 4.41
C HIS A 60 17.26 26.87 3.74
N MET A 61 16.63 26.07 2.88
CA MET A 61 17.30 24.96 2.19
C MET A 61 18.28 25.49 1.14
N PRO A 62 19.55 25.07 1.17
CA PRO A 62 20.50 25.41 0.11
C PRO A 62 20.07 24.82 -1.24
N GLU A 63 20.26 25.58 -2.31
CA GLU A 63 19.94 25.15 -3.69
C GLU A 63 20.66 23.86 -4.08
N ALA A 64 21.90 23.66 -3.62
CA ALA A 64 22.65 22.42 -3.86
C ALA A 64 21.95 21.19 -3.24
N LEU A 65 21.39 21.34 -2.03
CA LEU A 65 20.64 20.29 -1.36
C LEU A 65 19.32 20.02 -2.07
N TYR A 66 18.61 21.06 -2.51
CA TYR A 66 17.39 20.92 -3.29
C TYR A 66 17.60 20.08 -4.56
N ARG A 67 18.66 20.38 -5.32
CA ARG A 67 19.01 19.63 -6.53
C ARG A 67 19.36 18.17 -6.23
N GLN A 68 20.11 17.93 -5.16
CA GLN A 68 20.44 16.58 -4.74
C GLN A 68 19.18 15.80 -4.36
N LEU A 69 18.31 16.38 -3.53
CA LEU A 69 17.04 15.76 -3.14
C LEU A 69 16.16 15.44 -4.35
N ARG A 70 16.12 16.31 -5.36
CA ARG A 70 15.36 16.08 -6.58
C ARG A 70 15.87 14.88 -7.41
N MET A 71 17.15 14.53 -7.27
CA MET A 71 17.74 13.35 -7.93
C MET A 71 17.61 12.08 -7.08
N ASP A 72 17.69 12.21 -5.75
CA ASP A 72 17.69 11.07 -4.83
C ASP A 72 16.28 10.58 -4.47
N LEU A 73 15.28 11.46 -4.47
CA LEU A 73 13.92 11.13 -4.08
C LEU A 73 13.15 10.46 -5.22
N CYS A 74 12.43 9.39 -4.89
CA CYS A 74 11.43 8.80 -5.77
C CYS A 74 10.02 9.28 -5.39
N PRO A 75 9.16 9.55 -6.38
CA PRO A 75 7.75 9.79 -6.11
C PRO A 75 7.08 8.51 -5.58
N TYR A 76 6.09 8.68 -4.72
CA TYR A 76 5.20 7.56 -4.36
C TYR A 76 4.32 7.19 -5.56
N PRO A 77 3.80 5.95 -5.60
CA PRO A 77 2.92 5.50 -6.67
C PRO A 77 1.65 6.37 -6.78
N THR A 78 1.15 6.52 -8.00
CA THR A 78 -0.11 7.24 -8.24
C THR A 78 -1.31 6.44 -7.74
N GLU A 79 -2.48 7.08 -7.68
CA GLU A 79 -3.69 6.42 -7.15
C GLU A 79 -4.13 5.29 -8.07
N GLU A 80 -3.99 5.48 -9.39
CA GLU A 80 -4.25 4.46 -10.39
C GLU A 80 -3.29 3.27 -10.24
N GLU A 81 -2.01 3.52 -9.94
CA GLU A 81 -1.03 2.46 -9.71
C GLU A 81 -1.34 1.67 -8.42
N LEU A 82 -1.71 2.38 -7.35
CA LEU A 82 -2.13 1.77 -6.08
C LEU A 82 -3.40 0.92 -6.26
N GLN A 83 -4.42 1.46 -6.93
CA GLN A 83 -5.66 0.73 -7.22
C GLN A 83 -5.42 -0.49 -8.10
N LYS A 84 -4.58 -0.36 -9.14
CA LYS A 84 -4.21 -1.49 -10.00
C LYS A 84 -3.47 -2.58 -9.21
N GLY A 85 -2.52 -2.18 -8.34
CA GLY A 85 -1.80 -3.10 -7.48
C GLY A 85 -2.72 -3.83 -6.49
N LEU A 86 -3.66 -3.10 -5.88
CA LEU A 86 -4.67 -3.64 -4.99
C LEU A 86 -5.55 -4.66 -5.71
N LYS A 87 -6.08 -4.32 -6.89
CA LYS A 87 -6.89 -5.22 -7.71
C LYS A 87 -6.16 -6.54 -7.99
N VAL A 88 -4.91 -6.46 -8.45
CA VAL A 88 -4.09 -7.65 -8.73
C VAL A 88 -3.90 -8.51 -7.47
N SER A 89 -3.67 -7.89 -6.32
CA SER A 89 -3.53 -8.59 -5.04
C SER A 89 -4.81 -9.32 -4.64
N VAL A 90 -5.95 -8.64 -4.70
CA VAL A 90 -7.27 -9.21 -4.36
C VAL A 90 -7.63 -10.35 -5.31
N ASP A 91 -7.47 -10.14 -6.61
CA ASP A 91 -7.73 -11.16 -7.65
C ASP A 91 -6.85 -12.40 -7.42
N TRP A 92 -5.58 -12.20 -7.05
CA TRP A 92 -4.66 -13.28 -6.71
C TRP A 92 -5.11 -14.07 -5.48
N GLN A 93 -5.53 -13.39 -4.40
CA GLN A 93 -6.01 -14.08 -3.20
C GLN A 93 -7.27 -14.90 -3.48
N ALA A 94 -8.21 -14.35 -4.25
CA ALA A 94 -9.42 -15.06 -4.67
C ALA A 94 -9.07 -16.31 -5.49
N TYR A 95 -8.20 -16.16 -6.49
CA TYR A 95 -7.73 -17.27 -7.32
C TYR A 95 -7.05 -18.35 -6.50
N LYS A 96 -6.15 -17.97 -5.58
CA LYS A 96 -5.45 -18.89 -4.68
C LYS A 96 -6.42 -19.68 -3.81
N GLY A 97 -7.43 -19.02 -3.24
CA GLY A 97 -8.46 -19.65 -2.41
C GLY A 97 -9.26 -20.71 -3.18
N ILE A 98 -9.75 -20.37 -4.37
CA ILE A 98 -10.49 -21.28 -5.25
C ILE A 98 -9.62 -22.47 -5.65
N THR A 99 -8.39 -22.20 -6.09
CA THR A 99 -7.45 -23.25 -6.52
C THR A 99 -7.15 -24.21 -5.37
N LEU A 100 -6.85 -23.69 -4.17
CA LEU A 100 -6.57 -24.49 -3.00
C LEU A 100 -7.78 -25.37 -2.62
N ALA A 101 -8.99 -24.82 -2.60
CA ALA A 101 -10.21 -25.56 -2.31
C ALA A 101 -10.45 -26.68 -3.33
N ASN A 102 -10.27 -26.39 -4.62
CA ASN A 102 -10.40 -27.36 -5.70
C ASN A 102 -9.39 -28.50 -5.58
N THR A 103 -8.11 -28.18 -5.38
CA THR A 103 -7.04 -29.17 -5.19
C THR A 103 -7.31 -30.04 -3.96
N LEU A 104 -7.73 -29.45 -2.84
CA LEU A 104 -8.05 -30.19 -1.63
C LEU A 104 -9.23 -31.15 -1.83
N SER A 105 -10.26 -30.71 -2.55
CA SER A 105 -11.42 -31.54 -2.91
C SER A 105 -11.02 -32.73 -3.80
N PHE A 106 -10.14 -32.49 -4.78
CA PHE A 106 -9.63 -33.52 -5.68
C PHE A 106 -8.81 -34.56 -4.92
N VAL A 107 -7.89 -34.12 -4.04
CA VAL A 107 -7.09 -35.02 -3.20
C VAL A 107 -7.97 -35.86 -2.28
N LYS A 108 -9.00 -35.27 -1.66
CA LYS A 108 -9.96 -36.00 -0.82
C LYS A 108 -10.70 -37.08 -1.62
N LYS A 109 -11.23 -36.75 -2.80
CA LYS A 109 -11.91 -37.70 -3.68
C LYS A 109 -10.99 -38.84 -4.11
N ARG A 110 -9.75 -38.53 -4.50
CA ARG A 110 -8.75 -39.54 -4.87
C ARG A 110 -8.42 -40.50 -3.73
N LYS A 111 -8.16 -39.99 -2.52
CA LYS A 111 -7.91 -40.82 -1.33
C LYS A 111 -9.12 -41.67 -0.90
N ALA A 112 -10.34 -41.21 -1.18
CA ALA A 112 -11.55 -41.99 -0.92
C ALA A 112 -11.69 -43.12 -1.94
N PHE A 113 -11.43 -42.84 -3.22
CA PHE A 113 -11.43 -43.82 -4.30
C PHE A 113 -10.36 -44.92 -4.11
N GLU A 114 -9.13 -44.54 -3.76
CA GLU A 114 -8.04 -45.49 -3.46
C GLU A 114 -8.36 -46.38 -2.25
N ARG A 115 -9.17 -45.90 -1.29
CA ARG A 115 -9.66 -46.71 -0.17
C ARG A 115 -10.74 -47.70 -0.60
N TRP A 116 -11.66 -47.27 -1.45
CA TRP A 116 -12.72 -48.13 -1.98
C TRP A 116 -12.15 -49.30 -2.79
N LEU A 117 -11.12 -49.08 -3.62
CA LEU A 117 -10.48 -50.14 -4.41
C LEU A 117 -9.72 -51.19 -3.57
N LYS A 118 -9.46 -50.93 -2.28
CA LYS A 118 -8.74 -51.85 -1.38
C LYS A 118 -9.65 -52.65 -0.46
N THR A 119 -10.97 -52.45 -0.54
CA THR A 119 -12.00 -53.19 0.22
C THR A 119 -12.68 -54.18 -0.72
#